data_AF-A0A9D7M3I5-F1
#
_entry.id   AF-A0A9D7M3I5-F1
#
_cell.length_a   1.000
_cell.length_b   1.000
_cell.length_c   1.000
_cell.angle_alpha   90.00
_cell.angle_beta   90.00
_cell.angle_gamma   90.00
#
_symmetry.space_group_name_H-M   'P 1'
#
loop_
_entity.id
_entity.type
_entity.pdbx_description
1 polymer ?
#
loop_
_entity_poly.entity_id
_entity_poly.type
_entity_poly.pdbx_seq_one_letter_code
_entity_poly.pdbx_strand_id
1 'polypeptide(L)'
;MKNWLTENLEIFIASLALLISFGTGIISFLTFRIQRKHNRKSLKPIIYVALYDYSNCIRIELVNEGVGPANINKIEVKKNEHEIQNSIYECMPPLPAGLSYDFYLLRHENIPCIQGKKITLLEIKFDLSKDTERKFRDEMRAVLCRLKVTIYYKDIYDDEMPAYSRALELYARTDNG
;
A
#
# COMPACT_ATOMS: atom_id res chain seq x y z
N MET A 1 -11.98 -17.16 68.14
CA MET A 1 -11.96 -16.69 66.74
C MET A 1 -10.82 -15.70 66.45
N LYS A 2 -10.53 -14.72 67.33
CA LYS A 2 -9.36 -13.81 67.19
C LYS A 2 -7.99 -14.53 67.20
N ASN A 3 -7.80 -15.58 68.01
CA ASN A 3 -6.49 -16.27 68.11
C ASN A 3 -6.13 -17.14 66.89
N TRP A 4 -7.12 -17.74 66.22
CA TRP A 4 -6.88 -18.59 65.05
C TRP A 4 -6.40 -17.77 63.84
N LEU A 5 -6.96 -16.57 63.67
CA LEU A 5 -6.56 -15.63 62.62
C LEU A 5 -5.15 -15.09 62.83
N THR A 6 -4.71 -14.88 64.08
CA THR A 6 -3.35 -14.42 64.38
C THR A 6 -2.31 -15.52 64.25
N GLU A 7 -2.63 -16.77 64.60
CA GLU A 7 -1.72 -17.92 64.46
C GLU A 7 -1.55 -18.38 63.01
N ASN A 8 -2.58 -18.23 62.16
CA ASN A 8 -2.55 -18.63 60.75
C ASN A 8 -2.48 -17.45 59.77
N LEU A 9 -2.20 -16.25 60.28
CA LEU A 9 -2.17 -15.00 59.50
C LEU A 9 -1.18 -15.10 58.34
N GLU A 10 0.00 -15.69 58.59
CA GLU A 10 1.07 -15.84 57.60
C GLU A 10 0.64 -16.74 56.43
N ILE A 11 -0.03 -17.86 56.73
CA ILE A 11 -0.55 -18.79 55.72
C ILE A 11 -1.64 -18.11 54.89
N PHE A 12 -2.52 -17.35 55.55
CA PHE A 12 -3.57 -16.59 54.87
C PHE A 12 -2.98 -15.51 53.95
N ILE A 13 -2.00 -14.75 54.42
CA ILE A 13 -1.30 -13.75 53.61
C ILE A 13 -0.57 -14.41 52.43
N ALA A 14 0.15 -15.51 52.65
CA ALA A 14 0.88 -16.22 51.62
C ALA A 14 -0.05 -16.79 50.53
N SER A 15 -1.19 -17.38 50.93
CA SER A 15 -2.20 -17.89 49.99
C SER A 15 -2.84 -16.76 49.18
N LEU A 16 -3.16 -15.62 49.80
CA LEU A 16 -3.71 -14.45 49.10
C LEU A 16 -2.67 -13.86 48.14
N ALA A 17 -1.41 -13.76 48.56
CA ALA A 17 -0.30 -13.31 47.72
C ALA A 17 -0.10 -14.24 46.52
N LEU A 18 -0.24 -15.56 46.69
CA LEU A 18 -0.16 -16.54 45.61
C LEU A 18 -1.30 -16.37 44.61
N LEU A 19 -2.54 -16.15 45.07
CA LEU A 19 -3.69 -15.88 44.20
C LEU A 19 -3.52 -14.57 43.41
N ILE A 20 -3.05 -13.51 44.07
CA ILE A 20 -2.76 -12.23 43.43
C ILE A 20 -1.67 -12.43 42.36
N SER A 21 -0.58 -13.11 42.69
CA SER A 21 0.52 -13.40 41.76
C SER A 21 0.08 -14.21 40.55
N PHE A 22 -0.78 -15.20 40.75
CA PHE A 22 -1.36 -15.97 39.64
C PHE A 22 -2.28 -15.10 38.76
N GLY A 23 -3.12 -14.28 39.38
CA GLY A 23 -3.99 -13.34 38.68
C GLY A 23 -3.22 -12.30 37.86
N THR A 24 -2.15 -11.73 38.42
CA THR A 24 -1.29 -10.78 37.69
C THR A 24 -0.56 -11.46 36.54
N GLY A 25 -0.16 -12.72 36.67
CA GLY A 25 0.40 -13.52 35.58
C GLY A 25 -0.58 -13.66 34.40
N ILE A 26 -1.84 -14.00 34.67
CA ILE A 26 -2.88 -14.12 33.63
C ILE A 26 -3.12 -12.78 32.94
N ILE A 27 -3.30 -11.71 33.72
CA ILE A 27 -3.53 -10.37 33.17
C ILE A 27 -2.35 -9.93 32.30
N SER A 28 -1.12 -10.16 32.76
CA SER A 28 0.10 -9.81 32.02
C SER A 28 0.16 -10.55 30.67
N PHE A 29 -0.19 -11.83 30.65
CA PHE A 29 -0.25 -12.62 29.41
C PHE A 29 -1.31 -12.12 28.44
N LEU A 30 -2.52 -11.79 28.95
CA LEU A 30 -3.60 -11.24 28.13
C LEU A 30 -3.23 -9.88 27.55
N THR A 31 -2.69 -8.99 28.39
CA THR A 31 -2.22 -7.66 27.97
C THR A 31 -1.12 -7.77 26.92
N PHE A 32 -0.15 -8.67 27.08
CA PHE A 32 0.89 -8.90 26.07
C PHE A 32 0.30 -9.34 24.72
N ARG A 33 -0.69 -10.25 24.74
CA ARG A 33 -1.39 -10.67 23.51
C ARG A 33 -2.15 -9.53 22.85
N ILE A 34 -2.87 -8.72 23.63
CA ILE A 34 -3.62 -7.56 23.13
C ILE A 34 -2.65 -6.53 22.55
N GLN A 35 -1.56 -6.21 23.26
CA GLN A 35 -0.56 -5.24 22.81
C GLN A 35 0.10 -5.69 21.52
N ARG A 36 0.46 -6.98 21.39
CA ARG A 36 1.04 -7.52 20.16
C ARG A 36 0.07 -7.39 18.97
N LYS A 37 -1.20 -7.70 19.19
CA LYS A 37 -2.24 -7.57 18.14
C LYS A 37 -2.47 -6.11 17.77
N HIS A 38 -2.48 -5.20 18.75
CA HIS A 38 -2.61 -3.77 18.53
C HIS A 38 -1.42 -3.25 17.72
N ASN A 39 -0.18 -3.51 18.16
CA ASN A 39 1.03 -3.06 17.48
C ASN A 39 1.06 -3.52 16.01
N ARG A 40 0.69 -4.77 15.72
CA ARG A 40 0.58 -5.25 14.34
C ARG A 40 -0.48 -4.49 13.54
N LYS A 41 -1.67 -4.28 14.11
CA LYS A 41 -2.74 -3.55 13.43
C LYS A 41 -2.42 -2.06 13.22
N SER A 42 -1.70 -1.44 14.15
CA SER A 42 -1.31 -0.02 14.08
C SER A 42 -0.25 0.25 13.01
N LEU A 43 0.51 -0.77 12.59
CA LEU A 43 1.54 -0.67 11.55
C LEU A 43 1.07 -1.28 10.23
N LYS A 44 -0.23 -1.21 9.93
CA LYS A 44 -0.73 -1.69 8.65
C LYS A 44 -0.39 -0.70 7.53
N PRO A 45 0.22 -1.16 6.42
CA PRO A 45 0.31 -0.36 5.21
C PRO A 45 -1.07 -0.21 4.57
N ILE A 46 -1.28 0.91 3.86
CA ILE A 46 -2.48 1.17 3.06
C ILE A 46 -2.01 1.66 1.71
N ILE A 47 -2.03 0.77 0.73
CA ILE A 47 -1.57 1.06 -0.62
C ILE A 47 -2.68 1.69 -1.44
N TYR A 48 -2.32 2.71 -2.20
CA TYR A 48 -3.19 3.44 -3.10
C TYR A 48 -2.43 3.80 -4.39
N VAL A 49 -3.06 3.64 -5.55
CA VAL A 49 -2.51 4.11 -6.82
C VAL A 49 -3.14 5.45 -7.13
N ALA A 50 -2.40 6.55 -6.99
CA ALA A 50 -2.84 7.90 -7.33
C ALA A 50 -2.70 8.16 -8.83
N LEU A 51 -3.73 8.75 -9.43
CA LEU A 51 -3.79 9.08 -10.84
C LEU A 51 -3.82 10.60 -10.98
N TYR A 52 -2.94 11.14 -11.82
CA TYR A 52 -2.89 12.55 -12.13
C TYR A 52 -2.97 12.72 -13.64
N ASP A 53 -4.08 13.29 -14.07
CA ASP A 53 -4.37 13.56 -15.47
C ASP A 53 -4.43 15.08 -15.67
N TYR A 54 -3.28 15.67 -15.95
CA TYR A 54 -3.18 17.09 -16.29
C TYR A 54 -3.08 17.26 -17.80
N SER A 55 -3.45 18.44 -18.30
CA SER A 55 -3.40 18.72 -19.72
C SER A 55 -1.99 18.51 -20.31
N ASN A 56 -0.94 18.87 -19.58
CA ASN A 56 0.47 18.78 -20.01
C ASN A 56 1.26 17.66 -19.31
N CYS A 57 0.64 16.82 -18.49
CA CYS A 57 1.35 15.79 -17.76
C CYS A 57 0.42 14.64 -17.39
N ILE A 58 0.86 13.41 -17.70
CA ILE A 58 0.24 12.20 -17.19
C ILE A 58 1.18 11.60 -16.16
N ARG A 59 0.66 11.36 -14.95
CA ARG A 59 1.44 10.73 -13.88
C ARG A 59 0.61 9.71 -13.12
N ILE A 60 1.24 8.57 -12.83
CA ILE A 60 0.68 7.50 -12.01
C ILE A 60 1.67 7.22 -10.89
N GLU A 61 1.21 7.32 -9.64
CA GLU A 61 2.04 7.10 -8.44
C GLU A 61 1.44 6.00 -7.59
N LEU A 62 2.28 5.15 -7.01
CA LEU A 62 1.94 4.27 -5.91
C LEU A 62 2.27 4.97 -4.60
N VAL A 63 1.30 5.03 -3.69
CA VAL A 63 1.41 5.75 -2.42
C VAL A 63 1.06 4.80 -1.28
N ASN A 64 1.82 4.87 -0.20
CA ASN A 64 1.48 4.23 1.06
C ASN A 64 0.96 5.28 2.05
N GLU A 65 -0.37 5.33 2.18
CA GLU A 65 -1.10 6.19 3.14
C GLU A 65 -1.25 5.51 4.51
N GLY A 66 -0.75 4.28 4.66
CA GLY A 66 -0.74 3.56 5.93
C GLY A 66 0.42 3.99 6.82
N VAL A 67 0.46 3.40 8.02
CA VAL A 67 1.49 3.73 9.01
C VAL A 67 2.73 2.85 8.86
N GLY A 68 2.53 1.57 8.57
CA GLY A 68 3.66 0.65 8.35
C GLY A 68 4.21 0.72 6.94
N PRO A 69 5.47 0.32 6.73
CA PRO A 69 6.01 0.15 5.39
C PRO A 69 5.31 -1.02 4.69
N ALA A 70 5.19 -0.91 3.38
CA ALA A 70 4.78 -2.00 2.51
C ALA A 70 5.99 -2.49 1.72
N ASN A 71 6.13 -3.79 1.56
CA ASN A 71 7.02 -4.37 0.55
C ASN A 71 6.17 -4.80 -0.64
N ILE A 72 6.36 -4.15 -1.79
CA ILE A 72 5.61 -4.49 -3.01
C ILE A 72 6.24 -5.73 -3.63
N ASN A 73 5.50 -6.84 -3.58
CA ASN A 73 5.96 -8.12 -4.10
C ASN A 73 5.79 -8.18 -5.62
N LYS A 74 4.67 -7.67 -6.12
CA LYS A 74 4.31 -7.74 -7.54
C LYS A 74 3.41 -6.58 -7.96
N ILE A 75 3.67 -6.04 -9.14
CA ILE A 75 2.77 -5.14 -9.86
C ILE A 75 2.28 -5.88 -11.10
N GLU A 76 0.97 -5.93 -11.28
CA GLU A 76 0.33 -6.47 -12.47
C GLU A 76 -0.51 -5.40 -13.16
N VAL A 77 -0.36 -5.26 -14.46
CA VAL A 77 -1.16 -4.37 -15.29
C VAL A 77 -1.96 -5.20 -16.27
N LYS A 78 -3.28 -5.15 -16.15
CA LYS A 78 -4.19 -5.88 -17.04
C LYS A 78 -4.83 -4.94 -18.02
N LYS A 79 -4.72 -5.22 -19.32
CA LYS A 79 -5.44 -4.49 -20.36
C LYS A 79 -6.80 -5.10 -20.64
N ASN A 80 -6.88 -6.42 -20.60
CA ASN A 80 -8.08 -7.25 -20.70
C ASN A 80 -7.89 -8.47 -19.79
N GLU A 81 -8.85 -9.40 -19.75
CA GLU A 81 -8.74 -10.61 -18.93
C GLU A 81 -7.53 -11.50 -19.28
N HIS A 82 -7.00 -11.39 -20.50
CA HIS A 82 -5.97 -12.27 -21.05
C HIS A 82 -4.57 -11.64 -21.14
N GLU A 83 -4.49 -10.30 -21.11
CA GLU A 83 -3.22 -9.58 -21.29
C GLU A 83 -2.77 -9.01 -19.94
N ILE A 84 -1.75 -9.64 -19.35
CA ILE A 84 -1.12 -9.21 -18.09
C ILE A 84 0.32 -8.80 -18.41
N GLN A 85 0.66 -7.57 -18.06
CA GLN A 85 2.01 -7.00 -18.15
C GLN A 85 2.53 -6.68 -16.75
N ASN A 86 3.84 -6.50 -16.62
CA ASN A 86 4.49 -6.25 -15.33
C ASN A 86 4.68 -4.75 -15.05
N SER A 87 4.58 -3.91 -16.08
CA SER A 87 4.67 -2.46 -15.95
C SER A 87 3.62 -1.75 -16.80
N ILE A 88 3.26 -0.53 -16.41
CA ILE A 88 2.35 0.31 -17.21
C ILE A 88 3.05 0.69 -18.52
N TYR A 89 4.36 0.91 -18.47
CA TYR A 89 5.20 1.25 -19.61
C TYR A 89 5.09 0.21 -20.74
N GLU A 90 5.08 -1.09 -20.42
CA GLU A 90 4.92 -2.17 -21.41
C GLU A 90 3.60 -2.10 -22.19
N CYS A 91 2.58 -1.43 -21.66
CA CYS A 91 1.30 -1.26 -22.35
C CYS A 91 1.25 -0.02 -23.24
N MET A 92 2.25 0.86 -23.19
CA MET A 92 2.18 2.18 -23.84
C MET A 92 2.49 2.13 -25.34
N PRO A 93 1.89 3.02 -26.15
CA PRO A 93 2.24 3.16 -27.56
C PRO A 93 3.69 3.66 -27.74
N PRO A 94 4.30 3.44 -28.91
CA PRO A 94 5.65 3.92 -29.21
C PRO A 94 5.72 5.45 -29.16
N LEU A 95 6.76 5.98 -28.52
CA LEU A 95 6.95 7.43 -28.40
C LEU A 95 7.20 8.09 -29.77
N PRO A 96 6.62 9.28 -30.04
CA PRO A 96 6.99 10.08 -31.20
C PRO A 96 8.42 10.62 -31.06
N ALA A 97 9.05 10.95 -32.20
CA ALA A 97 10.42 11.46 -32.21
C ALA A 97 10.54 12.76 -31.38
N GLY A 98 11.52 12.79 -30.48
CA GLY A 98 11.80 13.94 -29.61
C GLY A 98 11.00 13.99 -28.31
N LEU A 99 10.11 13.02 -28.05
CA LEU A 99 9.42 12.85 -26.77
C LEU A 99 10.06 11.72 -25.95
N SER A 100 10.15 11.91 -24.64
CA SER A 100 10.68 10.92 -23.70
C SER A 100 9.85 10.87 -22.42
N TYR A 101 9.79 9.70 -21.78
CA TYR A 101 9.26 9.60 -20.43
C TYR A 101 10.15 10.36 -19.45
N ASP A 102 9.55 11.13 -18.54
CA ASP A 102 10.24 11.71 -17.38
C ASP A 102 10.61 10.60 -16.38
N PHE A 103 9.71 9.63 -16.19
CA PHE A 103 9.93 8.48 -15.34
C PHE A 103 9.09 7.28 -15.78
N TYR A 104 9.65 6.09 -15.64
CA TYR A 104 8.90 4.84 -15.78
C TYR A 104 9.53 3.76 -14.92
N LEU A 105 8.70 2.94 -14.30
CA LEU A 105 9.14 1.86 -13.45
C LEU A 105 9.08 0.52 -14.20
N LEU A 106 10.25 -0.07 -14.47
CA LEU A 106 10.35 -1.44 -15.02
C LEU A 106 10.41 -2.52 -13.93
N ARG A 107 10.93 -2.16 -12.75
CA ARG A 107 10.98 -3.07 -11.61
C ARG A 107 9.58 -3.28 -11.08
N HIS A 108 9.14 -4.52 -11.00
CA HIS A 108 7.79 -4.88 -10.56
C HIS A 108 7.76 -5.68 -9.26
N GLU A 109 8.92 -5.99 -8.67
CA GLU A 109 9.03 -6.81 -7.46
C GLU A 109 10.02 -6.26 -6.42
N ASN A 110 9.77 -6.62 -5.16
CA ASN A 110 10.60 -6.31 -3.98
C ASN A 110 10.85 -4.81 -3.79
N ILE A 111 9.81 -3.98 -3.95
CA ILE A 111 9.95 -2.52 -3.88
C ILE A 111 9.48 -2.03 -2.51
N PRO A 112 10.36 -1.48 -1.67
CA PRO A 112 9.93 -0.94 -0.38
C PRO A 112 9.19 0.39 -0.57
N CYS A 113 7.96 0.46 -0.06
CA CYS A 113 7.12 1.65 -0.04
C CYS A 113 6.87 2.08 1.41
N ILE A 114 7.67 3.03 1.87
CA ILE A 114 7.60 3.57 3.24
C ILE A 114 6.40 4.53 3.35
N GLN A 115 5.82 4.66 4.54
CA GLN A 115 4.77 5.63 4.84
C GLN A 115 5.08 7.01 4.25
N GLY A 116 4.09 7.61 3.58
CA GLY A 116 4.16 8.95 3.01
C GLY A 116 5.11 9.09 1.80
N LYS A 117 5.85 8.04 1.44
CA LYS A 117 6.63 8.02 0.20
C LYS A 117 5.75 7.61 -0.98
N LYS A 118 6.11 8.17 -2.13
CA LYS A 118 5.46 7.93 -3.42
C LYS A 118 6.46 7.24 -4.33
N ILE A 119 5.99 6.23 -5.06
CA ILE A 119 6.75 5.54 -6.09
C ILE A 119 6.07 5.87 -7.40
N THR A 120 6.71 6.67 -8.25
CA THR A 120 6.20 6.97 -9.58
C THR A 120 6.22 5.68 -10.42
N LEU A 121 5.07 5.29 -10.98
CA LEU A 121 4.97 4.14 -11.89
C LEU A 121 5.21 4.59 -13.33
N LEU A 122 4.69 5.77 -13.68
CA LEU A 122 4.82 6.39 -14.99
C LEU A 122 4.69 7.91 -14.84
N GLU A 123 5.55 8.67 -15.51
CA GLU A 123 5.43 10.11 -15.69
C GLU A 123 5.89 10.51 -17.08
N ILE A 124 5.08 11.33 -17.74
CA ILE A 124 5.44 11.96 -19.00
C ILE A 124 4.84 13.36 -19.05
N LYS A 125 5.64 14.32 -19.51
CA LYS A 125 5.23 15.69 -19.79
C LYS A 125 5.09 15.92 -21.28
N PHE A 126 4.15 16.80 -21.63
CA PHE A 126 3.82 17.17 -22.99
C PHE A 126 3.96 18.67 -23.18
N ASP A 127 4.62 19.07 -24.26
CA ASP A 127 4.59 20.42 -24.79
C ASP A 127 3.31 20.61 -25.61
N LEU A 128 2.33 21.24 -24.96
CA LEU A 128 1.05 21.54 -25.60
C LEU A 128 1.18 22.55 -26.74
N SER A 129 2.32 23.16 -27.04
CA SER A 129 2.44 23.93 -28.28
C SER A 129 2.48 23.03 -29.52
N LYS A 130 2.90 21.77 -29.38
CA LYS A 130 3.08 20.81 -30.48
C LYS A 130 1.88 19.88 -30.64
N ASP A 131 1.30 19.85 -31.83
CA ASP A 131 0.15 19.00 -32.15
C ASP A 131 0.45 17.50 -32.01
N THR A 132 1.70 17.09 -32.32
CA THR A 132 2.14 15.69 -32.19
C THR A 132 2.08 15.18 -30.74
N GLU A 133 2.55 15.98 -29.78
CA GLU A 133 2.55 15.60 -28.36
C GLU A 133 1.12 15.63 -27.78
N ARG A 134 0.26 16.56 -28.23
CA ARG A 134 -1.17 16.56 -27.87
C ARG A 134 -1.88 15.29 -28.32
N LYS A 135 -1.72 14.91 -29.59
CA LYS A 135 -2.31 13.68 -30.15
C LYS A 135 -1.81 12.43 -29.42
N PHE A 136 -0.51 12.37 -29.15
CA PHE A 136 0.07 11.24 -28.43
C PHE A 136 -0.41 11.15 -26.98
N ARG A 137 -0.60 12.28 -26.29
CA ARG A 137 -1.24 12.31 -24.97
C ARG A 137 -2.64 11.69 -25.01
N ASP A 138 -3.45 12.06 -25.99
CA ASP A 138 -4.82 11.55 -26.11
C ASP A 138 -4.84 10.06 -26.47
N GLU A 139 -3.89 9.59 -27.29
CA GLU A 139 -3.66 8.17 -27.54
C GLU A 139 -3.28 7.42 -26.26
N MET A 140 -2.31 7.95 -25.48
CA MET A 140 -1.94 7.38 -24.19
C MET A 140 -3.13 7.30 -23.23
N ARG A 141 -3.96 8.36 -23.14
CA ARG A 141 -5.18 8.37 -22.33
C ARG A 141 -6.15 7.26 -22.75
N ALA A 142 -6.34 7.07 -24.06
CA ALA A 142 -7.19 6.02 -24.60
C ALA A 142 -6.68 4.60 -24.32
N VAL A 143 -5.36 4.40 -24.23
CA VAL A 143 -4.77 3.14 -23.78
C VAL A 143 -4.94 2.97 -22.27
N LEU A 144 -4.55 3.98 -21.50
CA LEU A 144 -4.56 3.96 -20.05
C LEU A 144 -5.94 3.68 -19.50
N CYS A 145 -7.01 4.29 -20.03
CA CYS A 145 -8.36 4.14 -19.50
C CYS A 145 -8.90 2.69 -19.51
N ARG A 146 -8.27 1.80 -20.29
CA ARG A 146 -8.61 0.38 -20.38
C ARG A 146 -7.80 -0.50 -19.41
N LEU A 147 -6.80 0.06 -18.75
CA LEU A 147 -5.90 -0.70 -17.89
C LEU A 147 -6.44 -0.79 -16.46
N LYS A 148 -6.11 -1.90 -15.81
CA LYS A 148 -6.31 -2.13 -14.37
C LYS A 148 -4.99 -2.54 -13.73
N VAL A 149 -4.55 -1.75 -12.76
CA VAL A 149 -3.31 -2.00 -12.02
C VAL A 149 -3.65 -2.74 -10.73
N THR A 150 -2.95 -3.83 -10.45
CA THR A 150 -3.09 -4.62 -9.22
C THR A 150 -1.74 -4.72 -8.51
N ILE A 151 -1.73 -4.44 -7.21
CA ILE A 151 -0.55 -4.38 -6.38
C ILE A 151 -0.66 -5.46 -5.30
N TYR A 152 0.34 -6.34 -5.27
CA TYR A 152 0.49 -7.37 -4.25
C TYR A 152 1.64 -6.95 -3.34
N TYR A 153 1.39 -7.01 -2.03
CA TYR A 153 2.33 -6.46 -1.06
C TYR A 153 2.20 -7.12 0.31
N LYS A 154 3.28 -7.04 1.07
CA LYS A 154 3.39 -7.48 2.46
C LYS A 154 3.61 -6.31 3.40
N ASP A 155 3.26 -6.50 4.66
CA ASP A 155 3.71 -5.61 5.73
C ASP A 155 5.13 -5.97 6.21
N ILE A 156 5.62 -5.23 7.21
CA ILE A 156 6.92 -5.44 7.87
C ILE A 156 7.02 -6.81 8.59
N TYR A 157 5.91 -7.48 8.85
CA TYR A 157 5.88 -8.79 9.50
C TYR A 157 5.77 -9.95 8.50
N ASP A 158 5.96 -9.67 7.22
CA ASP A 158 5.80 -10.60 6.09
C ASP A 158 4.38 -11.17 5.93
N ASP A 159 3.39 -10.56 6.59
CA ASP A 159 1.99 -10.95 6.42
C ASP A 159 1.51 -10.46 5.03
N GLU A 160 0.92 -11.34 4.22
CA GLU A 160 0.34 -10.98 2.93
C GLU A 160 -0.89 -10.06 3.13
N MET A 161 -0.92 -8.94 2.44
CA MET A 161 -2.04 -8.01 2.48
C MET A 161 -3.03 -8.29 1.35
N PRO A 162 -4.32 -7.90 1.51
CA PRO A 162 -5.26 -7.94 0.41
C PRO A 162 -4.72 -7.13 -0.79
N ALA A 163 -4.70 -7.76 -1.96
CA ALA A 163 -4.24 -7.10 -3.18
C ALA A 163 -5.07 -5.83 -3.44
N TYR A 164 -4.38 -4.72 -3.69
CA TYR A 164 -5.05 -3.48 -4.06
C TYR A 164 -5.19 -3.42 -5.57
N SER A 165 -6.38 -3.09 -6.07
CA SER A 165 -6.64 -3.01 -7.50
C SER A 165 -7.37 -1.73 -7.88
N ARG A 166 -6.91 -1.08 -8.95
CA ARG A 166 -7.48 0.17 -9.44
C ARG A 166 -7.55 0.18 -10.97
N ALA A 167 -8.75 0.40 -11.50
CA ALA A 167 -8.94 0.73 -12.91
C ALA A 167 -8.51 2.18 -13.19
N LEU A 168 -7.87 2.41 -14.32
CA LEU A 168 -7.34 3.71 -14.71
C LEU A 168 -8.36 4.56 -15.50
N GLU A 169 -9.65 4.34 -15.25
CA GLU A 169 -10.78 4.96 -15.96
C GLU A 169 -10.80 6.49 -15.90
N LEU A 170 -10.06 7.10 -14.96
CA LEU A 170 -9.92 8.57 -14.88
C LEU A 170 -9.46 9.17 -16.21
N TYR A 171 -8.59 8.47 -16.95
CA TYR A 171 -8.06 8.90 -18.24
C TYR A 171 -9.07 8.80 -19.40
N ALA A 172 -10.29 8.28 -19.15
CA ALA A 172 -11.38 8.32 -20.14
C ALA A 172 -11.98 9.73 -20.28
N ARG A 173 -11.59 10.69 -19.43
CA ARG A 173 -12.06 12.06 -19.51
C ARG A 173 -11.57 12.71 -20.81
N THR A 174 -12.50 13.01 -21.70
CA THR A 174 -12.29 13.99 -22.75
C THR A 174 -12.46 15.37 -22.11
N ASP A 175 -11.34 16.04 -21.84
CA ASP A 175 -11.38 17.48 -21.61
C ASP A 175 -11.92 18.11 -22.90
N ASN A 176 -13.17 18.60 -22.87
CA ASN A 176 -13.73 19.44 -23.93
C ASN A 176 -12.99 20.79 -23.87
N GLY A 177 -11.77 20.83 -24.38
CA GLY A 177 -10.94 22.03 -24.54
C GLY A 177 -10.93 22.49 -25.98
#